data_AF-H2UD64-F1
#
_entry.id   AF-H2UD64-F1
#
_cell.length_a   1.000
_cell.length_b   1.000
_cell.length_c   1.000
_cell.angle_alpha   90.00
_cell.angle_beta   90.00
_cell.angle_gamma   90.00
#
_symmetry.space_group_name_H-M   'P 1'
#
loop_
_entity.id
_entity.type
_entity.pdbx_description
1 polymer ?
#
loop_
_entity_poly.entity_id
_entity_poly.type
_entity_poly.pdbx_seq_one_letter_code
_entity_poly.pdbx_strand_id
1 'polypeptide(L)'
;MATARDSDNSTASESESSEGSDEFSDGQESKVPEPCRYYNDKGCKNRNCTYLHVCKNALTRNPCRPRCTLNHDIEQAIGAAASQQNAQVPMPANGRPFRWQLCNGKSWKNIENDHIIEINYCLPHAKGITIYNTPYGEVRIDFSRMRILKKNLKVRRLDDGRSKWIWYCMLSHKWKSYGHKDAKGNSTPKSEAIESSFQRNRRSSFPFNIGSETFEINFREMKQEGQKKKRSVRRRPVYRPVQQQARGSQGARQNLPLV
;
A
#
# COMPACT_ATOMS: atom_id res chain seq x y z
N MET A 1 -21.10 44.06 -55.43
CA MET A 1 -22.49 43.64 -55.69
C MET A 1 -22.69 42.32 -54.95
N ALA A 2 -23.09 42.33 -53.69
CA ALA A 2 -24.47 42.48 -53.18
C ALA A 2 -25.39 41.37 -53.70
N THR A 3 -25.67 40.37 -52.85
CA THR A 3 -27.03 39.99 -52.39
C THR A 3 -26.92 39.06 -51.18
N ALA A 4 -27.49 39.51 -50.07
CA ALA A 4 -27.84 38.71 -48.90
C ALA A 4 -29.17 37.96 -49.14
N ARG A 5 -29.41 36.88 -48.39
CA ARG A 5 -30.74 36.46 -47.96
C ARG A 5 -30.63 35.60 -46.70
N ASP A 6 -31.27 36.11 -45.66
CA ASP A 6 -31.43 35.58 -44.31
C ASP A 6 -32.32 34.34 -44.24
N SER A 7 -32.17 33.56 -43.18
CA SER A 7 -33.28 32.91 -42.47
C SER A 7 -32.84 32.53 -41.06
N ASP A 8 -33.42 33.26 -40.11
CA ASP A 8 -33.30 33.12 -38.66
C ASP A 8 -33.87 31.80 -38.14
N ASN A 9 -33.31 31.30 -37.04
CA ASN A 9 -34.12 30.74 -35.95
C ASN A 9 -33.31 30.75 -34.63
N SER A 10 -33.63 31.72 -33.76
CA SER A 10 -34.07 31.53 -32.36
C SER A 10 -33.21 30.62 -31.45
N THR A 11 -32.76 30.96 -30.24
CA THR A 11 -33.06 32.05 -29.31
C THR A 11 -32.00 32.01 -28.18
N ALA A 12 -31.73 33.20 -27.64
CA ALA A 12 -31.19 33.62 -26.33
C ALA A 12 -31.18 32.59 -25.17
N SER A 13 -30.42 32.69 -24.07
CA SER A 13 -29.58 33.71 -23.41
C SER A 13 -28.98 32.97 -22.18
N GLU A 14 -27.73 33.20 -21.76
CA GLU A 14 -27.29 34.09 -20.64
C GLU A 14 -28.12 33.90 -19.33
N SER A 15 -27.63 33.81 -18.09
CA SER A 15 -26.45 34.28 -17.34
C SER A 15 -26.43 33.52 -15.99
N GLU A 16 -25.28 33.14 -15.43
CA GLU A 16 -24.55 33.78 -14.31
C GLU A 16 -25.22 33.78 -12.91
N SER A 17 -24.43 33.31 -11.92
CA SER A 17 -24.50 33.54 -10.46
C SER A 17 -25.69 32.91 -9.71
N SER A 18 -25.61 32.46 -8.45
CA SER A 18 -24.85 32.96 -7.32
C SER A 18 -24.70 31.90 -6.20
N GLU A 19 -23.83 32.25 -5.26
CA GLU A 19 -23.40 31.64 -4.01
C GLU A 19 -24.47 30.93 -3.16
N GLY A 20 -24.01 29.89 -2.44
CA GLY A 20 -24.71 29.28 -1.30
C GLY A 20 -23.69 28.69 -0.33
N SER A 21 -23.52 29.38 0.79
CA SER A 21 -22.64 29.03 1.91
C SER A 21 -23.29 28.03 2.86
N ASP A 22 -22.40 27.25 3.50
CA ASP A 22 -22.49 26.65 4.84
C ASP A 22 -23.60 25.64 5.15
N GLU A 23 -23.21 24.40 5.47
CA GLU A 23 -23.56 23.84 6.77
C GLU A 23 -22.63 22.68 7.18
N PHE A 24 -22.18 22.76 8.42
CA PHE A 24 -21.39 21.76 9.13
C PHE A 24 -22.20 20.48 9.34
N SER A 25 -21.64 19.32 9.02
CA SER A 25 -22.08 18.07 9.62
C SER A 25 -20.89 17.37 10.25
N ASP A 26 -20.73 17.63 11.55
CA ASP A 26 -20.03 16.75 12.47
C ASP A 26 -20.74 15.40 12.48
N GLY A 27 -20.07 14.38 11.98
CA GLY A 27 -20.60 13.02 11.89
C GLY A 27 -19.44 12.07 12.08
N GLN A 28 -19.36 11.45 13.26
CA GLN A 28 -18.47 10.32 13.51
C GLN A 28 -18.81 9.20 12.53
N GLU A 29 -18.15 9.21 11.37
CA GLU A 29 -18.20 8.10 10.43
C GLU A 29 -17.41 6.94 11.06
N SER A 30 -18.14 6.09 11.77
CA SER A 30 -17.67 4.79 12.22
C SER A 30 -17.14 4.06 11.00
N LYS A 31 -15.81 3.99 10.86
CA LYS A 31 -15.15 3.35 9.71
C LYS A 31 -15.68 1.94 9.52
N VAL A 32 -16.61 1.79 8.58
CA VAL A 32 -17.12 0.48 8.16
C VAL A 32 -15.91 -0.32 7.65
N PRO A 33 -15.67 -1.54 8.15
CA PRO A 33 -14.48 -2.27 7.75
C PRO A 33 -14.53 -2.59 6.24
N GLU A 34 -13.44 -2.32 5.52
CA GLU A 34 -13.41 -2.48 4.06
C GLU A 34 -13.38 -3.97 3.62
N PRO A 35 -14.03 -4.30 2.49
CA PRO A 35 -14.03 -5.65 1.95
C PRO A 35 -12.69 -5.98 1.32
N CYS A 36 -12.22 -7.21 1.53
CA CYS A 36 -11.02 -7.74 0.93
C CYS A 36 -11.18 -7.77 -0.59
N ARG A 37 -10.40 -6.94 -1.29
CA ARG A 37 -10.36 -6.90 -2.75
C ARG A 37 -10.07 -8.28 -3.35
N TYR A 38 -9.08 -8.99 -2.82
CA TYR A 38 -8.70 -10.31 -3.33
C TYR A 38 -9.74 -11.40 -3.04
N TYR A 39 -10.55 -11.25 -2.00
CA TYR A 39 -11.68 -12.15 -1.75
C TYR A 39 -12.77 -11.94 -2.79
N ASN A 40 -13.08 -10.68 -3.08
CA ASN A 40 -14.06 -10.29 -4.10
C ASN A 40 -13.65 -10.67 -5.52
N ASP A 41 -12.35 -10.79 -5.77
CA ASP A 41 -11.77 -11.31 -7.02
C ASP A 41 -11.54 -12.85 -6.97
N LYS A 42 -12.20 -13.57 -6.06
CA LYS A 42 -12.16 -15.04 -5.84
C LYS A 42 -10.77 -15.64 -5.54
N GLY A 43 -9.84 -14.84 -4.99
CA GLY A 43 -8.42 -15.19 -4.91
C GLY A 43 -7.77 -15.10 -3.53
N CYS A 44 -8.45 -14.71 -2.45
CA CYS A 44 -7.78 -14.62 -1.15
C CYS A 44 -7.58 -16.03 -0.54
N LYS A 45 -6.32 -16.49 -0.44
CA LYS A 45 -5.96 -17.74 0.26
C LYS A 45 -5.23 -17.49 1.60
N ASN A 46 -5.10 -16.23 2.00
CA ASN A 46 -4.47 -15.89 3.27
C ASN A 46 -5.40 -16.29 4.43
N ARG A 47 -4.99 -17.31 5.20
CA ARG A 47 -5.72 -17.74 6.40
C ARG A 47 -5.74 -16.68 7.50
N ASN A 48 -4.84 -15.70 7.42
CA ASN A 48 -4.73 -14.57 8.36
C ASN A 48 -5.03 -13.24 7.62
N CYS A 49 -6.03 -13.22 6.74
CA CYS A 49 -6.43 -12.00 6.04
C CYS A 49 -7.16 -11.04 7.00
N THR A 50 -6.76 -9.78 7.00
CA THR A 50 -7.25 -8.75 7.94
C THR A 50 -8.36 -7.87 7.36
N TYR A 51 -8.77 -8.12 6.11
CA TYR A 51 -9.85 -7.40 5.42
C TYR A 51 -11.11 -8.29 5.38
N LEU A 52 -12.32 -7.70 5.35
CA LEU A 52 -13.56 -8.48 5.41
C LEU A 52 -13.71 -9.40 4.20
N HIS A 53 -13.89 -10.70 4.45
CA HIS A 53 -14.22 -11.67 3.40
C HIS A 53 -15.73 -11.69 3.14
N VAL A 54 -16.23 -10.57 2.63
CA VAL A 54 -17.62 -10.34 2.25
C VAL A 54 -17.69 -9.79 0.83
N CYS A 55 -18.77 -10.08 0.11
CA CYS A 55 -19.04 -9.49 -1.19
C CYS A 55 -19.15 -7.97 -1.06
N LYS A 56 -18.42 -7.24 -1.91
CA LYS A 56 -18.40 -5.79 -1.96
C LYS A 56 -19.79 -5.24 -2.23
N ASN A 57 -20.53 -5.83 -3.17
CA ASN A 57 -21.88 -5.39 -3.50
C ASN A 57 -22.85 -5.65 -2.34
N ALA A 58 -22.74 -6.79 -1.65
CA ALA A 58 -23.54 -7.05 -0.46
C ALA A 58 -23.24 -6.04 0.66
N LEU A 59 -21.96 -5.73 0.90
CA LEU A 59 -21.55 -4.76 1.91
C LEU A 59 -22.01 -3.34 1.60
N THR A 60 -22.02 -2.94 0.33
CA THR A 60 -22.50 -1.62 -0.11
C THR A 60 -24.00 -1.59 -0.43
N ARG A 61 -24.76 -2.65 -0.08
CA ARG A 61 -26.19 -2.81 -0.39
C ARG A 61 -26.56 -2.63 -1.88
N ASN A 62 -25.63 -2.96 -2.78
CA ASN A 62 -25.84 -2.96 -4.23
C ASN A 62 -26.31 -4.35 -4.71
N PRO A 63 -27.08 -4.43 -5.82
CA PRO A 63 -27.49 -5.72 -6.37
C PRO A 63 -26.30 -6.63 -6.70
N CYS A 64 -26.35 -7.86 -6.20
CA CYS A 64 -25.40 -8.92 -6.55
C CYS A 64 -25.85 -9.68 -7.81
N ARG A 65 -24.91 -10.34 -8.50
CA ARG A 65 -25.27 -11.26 -9.60
C ARG A 65 -26.09 -12.45 -9.05
N PRO A 66 -27.04 -13.03 -9.82
CA PRO A 66 -27.93 -14.11 -9.36
C PRO A 66 -27.23 -15.39 -8.87
N ARG A 67 -25.96 -15.60 -9.25
CA ARG A 67 -25.10 -16.73 -8.81
C ARG A 67 -23.80 -16.24 -8.20
N CYS A 68 -23.87 -15.26 -7.31
CA CYS A 68 -22.70 -14.80 -6.58
C CYS A 68 -22.17 -15.92 -5.66
N THR A 69 -20.89 -16.24 -5.76
CA THR A 69 -20.24 -17.28 -4.94
C THR A 69 -19.46 -16.70 -3.76
N LEU A 70 -19.68 -15.42 -3.44
CA LEU A 70 -19.04 -14.70 -2.34
C LEU A 70 -19.97 -14.66 -1.13
N ASN A 71 -19.41 -14.53 0.07
CA ASN A 71 -20.17 -14.43 1.31
C ASN A 71 -21.01 -13.14 1.33
N HIS A 72 -22.30 -13.26 1.63
CA HIS A 72 -23.24 -12.14 1.76
C HIS A 72 -23.68 -11.89 3.21
N ASP A 73 -23.25 -12.73 4.15
CA ASP A 73 -23.54 -12.56 5.56
C ASP A 73 -22.59 -11.53 6.16
N ILE A 74 -23.07 -10.28 6.22
CA ILE A 74 -22.32 -9.13 6.73
C ILE A 74 -22.07 -9.29 8.23
N GLU A 75 -23.05 -9.77 8.99
CA GLU A 75 -22.94 -9.93 10.45
C GLU A 75 -21.96 -11.04 10.82
N GLN A 76 -21.98 -12.17 10.10
CA GLN A 76 -20.99 -13.23 10.27
C GLN A 76 -19.60 -12.79 9.80
N ALA A 77 -19.50 -11.98 8.74
CA ALA A 77 -18.21 -11.44 8.29
C ALA A 77 -17.61 -10.45 9.29
N ILE A 78 -18.45 -9.58 9.88
CA ILE A 78 -18.07 -8.65 10.95
C ILE A 78 -17.78 -9.43 12.25
N GLY A 79 -18.55 -10.46 12.57
CA GLY A 79 -18.40 -11.33 13.74
C GLY A 79 -17.14 -12.20 13.67
N ALA A 80 -16.83 -12.77 12.51
CA ALA A 80 -15.56 -13.47 12.26
C ALA A 80 -14.37 -12.49 12.30
N ALA A 81 -14.57 -11.25 11.85
CA ALA A 81 -13.60 -10.19 12.09
C ALA A 81 -13.53 -9.84 13.59
N ALA A 82 -14.64 -9.85 14.33
CA ALA A 82 -14.75 -9.46 15.73
C ALA A 82 -14.18 -10.48 16.72
N SER A 83 -14.37 -11.78 16.49
CA SER A 83 -13.67 -12.83 17.22
C SER A 83 -12.16 -12.83 16.92
N GLN A 84 -11.74 -12.21 15.82
CA GLN A 84 -10.34 -11.86 15.55
C GLN A 84 -9.95 -10.45 16.06
N GLN A 85 -10.91 -9.60 16.47
CA GLN A 85 -10.71 -8.21 16.94
C GLN A 85 -10.26 -8.12 18.39
N ASN A 86 -10.21 -9.20 19.17
CA ASN A 86 -9.40 -9.17 20.40
C ASN A 86 -7.88 -9.12 20.10
N ALA A 87 -7.51 -9.07 18.81
CA ALA A 87 -6.24 -8.56 18.34
C ALA A 87 -6.49 -7.51 17.24
N GLN A 88 -6.95 -6.31 17.62
CA GLN A 88 -6.90 -5.12 16.78
C GLN A 88 -5.54 -5.05 16.08
N VAL A 89 -5.51 -5.26 14.77
CA VAL A 89 -4.34 -4.93 13.96
C VAL A 89 -4.25 -3.41 14.02
N PRO A 90 -3.20 -2.83 14.62
CA PRO A 90 -3.11 -1.39 14.68
C PRO A 90 -2.89 -0.90 13.25
N MET A 91 -3.85 -0.16 12.70
CA MET A 91 -3.54 0.69 11.56
C MET A 91 -2.52 1.75 11.99
N PRO A 92 -1.72 2.31 11.07
CA PRO A 92 -1.00 3.53 11.37
C PRO A 92 -2.03 4.62 11.73
N ALA A 93 -2.19 4.93 13.02
CA ALA A 93 -3.12 5.96 13.47
C ALA A 93 -2.76 7.34 12.87
N ASN A 94 -3.75 8.22 12.76
CA ASN A 94 -3.64 9.64 12.36
C ASN A 94 -3.24 9.86 10.89
N GLY A 95 -3.75 9.03 9.96
CA GLY A 95 -3.55 9.25 8.52
C GLY A 95 -2.13 9.02 8.00
N ARG A 96 -1.21 8.49 8.84
CA ARG A 96 0.16 8.18 8.41
C ARG A 96 0.15 6.99 7.44
N PRO A 97 0.97 7.01 6.37
CA PRO A 97 1.03 5.91 5.40
C PRO A 97 1.66 4.62 5.97
N PHE A 98 2.49 4.75 7.01
CA PHE A 98 3.16 3.63 7.66
C PHE A 98 3.40 3.88 9.15
N ARG A 99 3.67 2.80 9.88
CA ARG A 99 4.15 2.86 11.27
C ARG A 99 5.02 1.65 11.60
N TRP A 100 6.17 1.87 12.22
CA TRP A 100 7.03 0.77 12.70
C TRP A 100 6.90 0.56 14.20
N GLN A 101 6.90 -0.71 14.62
CA GLN A 101 6.77 -1.08 16.02
C GLN A 101 7.72 -2.22 16.40
N LEU A 102 8.17 -2.21 17.65
CA LEU A 102 8.89 -3.30 18.31
C LEU A 102 8.03 -3.96 19.38
N CYS A 103 8.21 -5.25 19.59
CA CYS A 103 7.57 -5.98 20.69
C CYS A 103 8.58 -6.85 21.43
N ASN A 104 8.59 -6.71 22.75
CA ASN A 104 9.44 -7.48 23.68
C ASN A 104 8.74 -8.74 24.22
N GLY A 105 7.71 -9.22 23.54
CA GLY A 105 6.86 -10.32 23.98
C GLY A 105 5.61 -9.89 24.76
N LYS A 106 5.60 -8.67 25.34
CA LYS A 106 4.45 -8.15 26.10
C LYS A 106 3.56 -7.24 25.25
N SER A 107 4.12 -6.16 24.72
CA SER A 107 3.36 -5.16 23.97
C SER A 107 4.12 -4.60 22.78
N TRP A 108 3.37 -4.16 21.77
CA TRP A 108 3.92 -3.45 20.62
C TRP A 108 4.06 -1.97 20.93
N LYS A 109 5.28 -1.44 20.82
CA LYS A 109 5.61 -0.03 21.02
C LYS A 109 6.04 0.61 19.70
N ASN A 110 5.61 1.84 19.46
CA ASN A 110 6.01 2.62 18.29
C ASN A 110 7.51 2.92 18.36
N ILE A 111 8.16 2.92 17.20
CA ILE A 111 9.55 3.38 17.09
C ILE A 111 9.51 4.87 16.75
N GLU A 112 10.23 5.68 17.52
CA GLU A 112 10.41 7.10 17.20
C GLU A 112 11.23 7.26 15.92
N ASN A 113 10.97 8.33 15.16
CA ASN A 113 11.64 8.58 13.88
C ASN A 113 11.58 7.40 12.89
N ASP A 114 10.48 6.64 12.91
CA ASP A 114 10.26 5.47 12.04
C ASP A 114 10.29 5.78 10.53
N HIS A 115 10.22 7.07 10.14
CA HIS A 115 10.43 7.51 8.77
C HIS A 115 11.84 7.18 8.25
N ILE A 116 12.87 7.17 9.11
CA ILE A 116 14.24 6.77 8.74
C ILE A 116 14.26 5.29 8.37
N ILE A 117 13.56 4.45 9.16
CA ILE A 117 13.43 3.02 8.91
C ILE A 117 12.68 2.80 7.60
N GLU A 118 11.58 3.52 7.38
CA GLU A 118 10.80 3.41 6.15
C GLU A 118 11.60 3.79 4.90
N ILE A 119 12.29 4.94 4.91
CA ILE A 119 13.12 5.38 3.79
C ILE A 119 14.14 4.29 3.44
N ASN A 120 14.81 3.73 4.46
CA ASN A 120 15.78 2.67 4.24
C ASN A 120 15.12 1.38 3.75
N TYR A 121 13.95 1.02 4.29
CA TYR A 121 13.17 -0.16 3.87
C TYR A 121 12.73 -0.06 2.41
N CYS A 122 12.37 1.12 1.91
CA CYS A 122 12.00 1.35 0.52
C CYS A 122 13.16 1.07 -0.47
N LEU A 123 14.41 1.08 -0.01
CA LEU A 123 15.57 0.89 -0.88
C LEU A 123 15.83 -0.59 -1.19
N PRO A 124 16.02 -0.95 -2.47
CA PRO A 124 16.27 -2.34 -2.84
C PRO A 124 17.67 -2.81 -2.47
N HIS A 125 18.66 -1.95 -2.22
CA HIS A 125 19.98 -2.40 -1.78
C HIS A 125 20.08 -2.60 -0.26
N ALA A 126 19.27 -1.87 0.53
CA ALA A 126 19.22 -1.98 1.98
C ALA A 126 18.76 -3.37 2.44
N LYS A 127 19.63 -4.09 3.16
CA LYS A 127 19.31 -5.41 3.75
C LYS A 127 18.69 -5.29 5.14
N GLY A 128 18.86 -4.14 5.80
CA GLY A 128 18.47 -3.89 7.17
C GLY A 128 19.00 -2.55 7.64
N ILE A 129 18.64 -2.19 8.87
CA ILE A 129 19.10 -0.96 9.53
C ILE A 129 19.41 -1.27 10.99
N THR A 130 20.40 -0.58 11.55
CA THR A 130 20.62 -0.53 12.99
C THR A 130 20.00 0.76 13.52
N ILE A 131 19.15 0.62 14.54
CA ILE A 131 18.60 1.75 15.28
C ILE A 131 19.24 1.81 16.67
N TYR A 132 19.61 3.03 17.07
CA TYR A 132 20.19 3.34 18.37
C TYR A 132 19.16 4.05 19.24
N ASN A 133 19.47 4.27 20.52
CA ASN A 133 18.61 4.99 21.46
C ASN A 133 17.23 4.35 21.66
N THR A 134 17.14 3.03 21.57
CA THR A 134 15.92 2.32 21.95
C THR A 134 15.99 1.95 23.44
N PRO A 135 14.85 1.77 24.13
CA PRO A 135 14.82 1.21 25.49
C PRO A 135 15.45 -0.19 25.60
N TYR A 136 15.77 -0.83 24.47
CA TYR A 136 16.38 -2.14 24.37
C TYR A 136 17.85 -2.05 23.91
N GLY A 137 18.47 -0.86 23.89
CA GLY A 137 19.81 -0.61 23.36
C GLY A 137 19.87 -0.64 21.82
N GLU A 138 21.01 -1.03 21.25
CA GLU A 138 21.16 -1.18 19.79
C GLU A 138 20.25 -2.30 19.26
N VAL A 139 19.41 -2.00 18.27
CA VAL A 139 18.51 -2.98 17.65
C VAL A 139 18.77 -3.03 16.15
N ARG A 140 19.08 -4.22 15.62
CA ARG A 140 19.31 -4.43 14.18
C ARG A 140 18.13 -5.13 13.51
N ILE A 141 17.47 -4.43 12.60
CA ILE A 141 16.32 -4.91 11.83
C ILE A 141 16.83 -5.55 10.53
N ASP A 142 16.42 -6.79 10.25
CA ASP A 142 16.59 -7.47 8.96
C ASP A 142 15.35 -7.24 8.10
N PHE A 143 15.47 -6.44 7.05
CA PHE A 143 14.36 -6.08 6.15
C PHE A 143 13.95 -7.22 5.21
N SER A 144 14.78 -8.25 5.06
CA SER A 144 14.45 -9.38 4.19
C SER A 144 13.54 -10.36 4.92
N ARG A 145 13.83 -10.59 6.20
CA ARG A 145 13.09 -11.53 7.05
C ARG A 145 12.09 -10.85 7.99
N MET A 146 12.04 -9.51 7.99
CA MET A 146 11.21 -8.70 8.90
C MET A 146 11.34 -9.15 10.36
N ARG A 147 12.58 -9.21 10.86
CA ARG A 147 12.90 -9.67 12.22
C ARG A 147 14.03 -8.85 12.85
N ILE A 148 14.17 -8.95 14.16
CA ILE A 148 15.33 -8.42 14.87
C ILE A 148 16.45 -9.47 14.90
N LEU A 149 17.69 -9.03 14.72
CA LEU A 149 18.88 -9.87 14.84
C LEU A 149 19.40 -9.86 16.27
N LYS A 150 19.86 -11.02 16.75
CA LYS A 150 20.57 -11.21 18.04
C LYS A 150 19.79 -10.84 19.30
N LYS A 151 18.54 -10.38 19.21
CA LYS A 151 17.67 -10.05 20.35
C LYS A 151 16.32 -10.72 20.21
N ASN A 152 15.73 -11.14 21.33
CA ASN A 152 14.38 -11.68 21.37
C ASN A 152 13.33 -10.56 21.32
N LEU A 153 13.30 -9.85 20.20
CA LEU A 153 12.34 -8.78 19.90
C LEU A 153 11.65 -9.10 18.57
N LYS A 154 10.38 -8.75 18.48
CA LYS A 154 9.61 -8.78 17.23
C LYS A 154 9.55 -7.37 16.65
N VAL A 155 9.46 -7.27 15.33
CA VAL A 155 9.29 -6.01 14.60
C VAL A 155 8.16 -6.15 13.60
N ARG A 156 7.39 -5.08 13.40
CA ARG A 156 6.40 -5.02 12.32
C ARG A 156 6.32 -3.64 11.71
N ARG A 157 5.92 -3.62 10.44
CA ARG A 157 5.50 -2.43 9.70
C ARG A 157 3.99 -2.51 9.50
N LEU A 158 3.29 -1.48 9.93
CA LEU A 158 1.87 -1.27 9.69
C LEU A 158 1.73 -0.38 8.46
N ASP A 159 0.69 -0.64 7.67
CA ASP A 159 0.40 0.05 6.42
C ASP A 159 -1.04 0.54 6.42
N ASP A 160 -1.33 1.62 5.73
CA ASP A 160 -2.70 2.13 5.56
C ASP A 160 -3.48 1.43 4.42
N GLY A 161 -2.92 0.38 3.82
CA GLY A 161 -3.55 -0.39 2.74
C GLY A 161 -3.33 0.19 1.34
N ARG A 162 -2.78 1.41 1.23
CA ARG A 162 -2.57 2.12 -0.04
C ARG A 162 -1.13 2.01 -0.57
N SER A 163 -0.27 1.21 0.06
CA SER A 163 1.10 1.04 -0.42
C SER A 163 1.18 0.34 -1.77
N LYS A 164 1.85 1.00 -2.71
CA LYS A 164 2.29 0.41 -3.97
C LYS A 164 3.61 -0.33 -3.73
N TRP A 165 3.74 -1.53 -4.30
CA TRP A 165 4.91 -2.38 -4.12
C TRP A 165 5.67 -2.52 -5.43
N ILE A 166 6.98 -2.32 -5.36
CA ILE A 166 7.90 -2.54 -6.47
C ILE A 166 8.67 -3.83 -6.22
N TRP A 167 8.71 -4.66 -7.25
CA TRP A 167 9.53 -5.86 -7.29
C TRP A 167 10.83 -5.57 -8.05
N TYR A 168 11.93 -6.10 -7.55
CA TYR A 168 13.27 -5.94 -8.11
C TYR A 168 13.95 -7.28 -8.32
N CYS A 169 14.78 -7.38 -9.36
CA CYS A 169 15.68 -8.50 -9.63
C CYS A 169 17.14 -8.03 -9.62
N MET A 170 18.05 -8.88 -9.16
CA MET A 170 19.48 -8.62 -9.18
C MET A 170 20.07 -8.96 -10.56
N LEU A 171 20.44 -7.94 -11.33
CA LEU A 171 21.08 -8.05 -12.64
C LEU A 171 22.45 -7.37 -12.61
N SER A 172 23.52 -8.12 -12.90
CA SER A 172 24.90 -7.60 -12.95
C SER A 172 25.24 -6.74 -11.72
N HIS A 173 24.96 -7.27 -10.52
CA HIS A 173 25.14 -6.61 -9.22
C HIS A 173 24.30 -5.33 -8.99
N LYS A 174 23.36 -4.99 -9.87
CA LYS A 174 22.44 -3.85 -9.73
C LYS A 174 20.99 -4.30 -9.62
N TRP A 175 20.26 -3.71 -8.67
CA TRP A 175 18.83 -3.99 -8.52
C TRP A 175 18.08 -3.28 -9.64
N LYS A 176 17.30 -4.03 -10.40
CA LYS A 176 16.47 -3.52 -11.50
C LYS A 176 15.01 -3.87 -11.22
N SER A 177 14.13 -2.88 -11.33
CA SER A 177 12.69 -3.07 -11.15
C SER A 177 12.11 -3.92 -12.28
N TYR A 178 11.14 -4.76 -11.92
CA TYR A 178 10.28 -5.44 -12.88
C TYR A 178 9.29 -4.44 -13.51
N GLY A 179 8.93 -4.68 -14.76
CA GLY A 179 7.98 -3.88 -15.55
C GLY A 179 8.62 -2.98 -16.60
N HIS A 180 9.94 -2.97 -16.72
CA HIS A 180 10.64 -2.26 -17.80
C HIS A 180 10.96 -3.19 -18.98
N LYS A 181 10.98 -2.58 -20.17
CA LYS A 181 11.48 -3.19 -21.40
C LYS A 181 13.01 -3.12 -21.44
N ASP A 182 13.64 -4.18 -21.92
CA ASP A 182 15.07 -4.17 -22.24
C ASP A 182 15.33 -3.48 -23.59
N ALA A 183 16.60 -3.27 -23.93
CA ALA A 183 17.01 -2.68 -25.21
C ALA A 183 16.61 -3.52 -26.44
N LYS A 184 16.24 -4.80 -26.24
CA LYS A 184 15.77 -5.72 -27.28
C LYS A 184 14.23 -5.75 -27.36
N GLY A 185 13.54 -4.92 -26.58
CA GLY A 185 12.08 -4.85 -26.54
C GLY A 185 11.39 -5.89 -25.65
N ASN A 186 12.12 -6.82 -25.02
CA ASN A 186 11.52 -7.79 -24.11
C ASN A 186 11.10 -7.11 -22.81
N SER A 187 9.87 -7.36 -22.37
CA SER A 187 9.36 -6.81 -21.12
C SER A 187 9.37 -7.85 -20.01
N THR A 188 9.79 -7.41 -18.83
CA THR A 188 9.50 -8.14 -17.60
C THR A 188 8.04 -7.89 -17.16
N PRO A 189 7.42 -8.78 -16.37
CA PRO A 189 6.08 -8.58 -15.85
C PRO A 189 6.01 -7.32 -14.98
N LYS A 190 4.84 -6.66 -14.95
CA LYS A 190 4.63 -5.48 -14.09
C LYS A 190 4.63 -5.86 -12.61
N SER A 191 5.15 -4.97 -11.76
CA SER A 191 5.21 -5.20 -10.31
C SER A 191 3.83 -5.45 -9.68
N GLU A 192 2.78 -4.81 -10.21
CA GLU A 192 1.40 -4.97 -9.76
C GLU A 192 0.89 -6.41 -9.96
N ALA A 193 1.26 -7.05 -11.08
CA ALA A 193 0.86 -8.43 -11.37
C ALA A 193 1.58 -9.42 -10.45
N ILE A 194 2.87 -9.22 -10.23
CA ILE A 194 3.68 -10.03 -9.31
C ILE A 194 3.13 -9.89 -7.87
N GLU A 195 2.88 -8.65 -7.43
CA GLU A 195 2.35 -8.37 -6.08
C GLU A 195 0.98 -9.01 -5.86
N SER A 196 0.09 -8.93 -6.86
CA SER A 196 -1.23 -9.56 -6.78
C SER A 196 -1.14 -11.07 -6.59
N SER A 197 -0.21 -11.74 -7.29
CA SER A 197 0.04 -13.17 -7.11
C SER A 197 0.67 -13.48 -5.76
N PHE A 198 1.63 -12.66 -5.31
CA PHE A 198 2.29 -12.81 -4.02
C PHE A 198 1.30 -12.70 -2.85
N GLN A 199 0.39 -11.72 -2.87
CA GLN A 199 -0.62 -11.57 -1.82
C GLN A 199 -1.63 -12.73 -1.80
N ARG A 200 -1.95 -13.30 -2.97
CA ARG A 200 -2.78 -14.49 -3.07
C ARG A 200 -2.11 -15.71 -2.43
N ASN A 201 -0.83 -15.96 -2.70
CA ASN A 201 -0.08 -17.02 -2.05
C ASN A 201 1.43 -16.70 -1.99
N ARG A 202 1.90 -16.31 -0.80
CA ARG A 202 3.30 -15.93 -0.54
C ARG A 202 4.30 -17.10 -0.62
N ARG A 203 3.83 -18.34 -0.71
CA ARG A 203 4.65 -19.55 -0.86
C ARG A 203 4.61 -20.14 -2.26
N SER A 204 3.79 -19.55 -3.14
CA SER A 204 3.71 -19.95 -4.54
C SER A 204 4.84 -19.33 -5.35
N SER A 205 4.67 -19.36 -6.65
CA SER A 205 5.56 -18.79 -7.62
C SER A 205 4.81 -18.10 -8.74
N PHE A 206 5.55 -17.35 -9.55
CA PHE A 206 5.01 -16.57 -10.65
C PHE A 206 5.82 -16.83 -11.93
N PRO A 207 5.31 -17.65 -12.87
CA PRO A 207 5.97 -17.89 -14.14
C PRO A 207 5.81 -16.72 -15.11
N PHE A 208 6.82 -16.47 -15.93
CA PHE A 208 6.79 -15.48 -17.01
C PHE A 208 7.87 -15.78 -18.05
N ASN A 209 7.71 -15.28 -19.27
CA ASN A 209 8.69 -15.48 -20.35
C ASN A 209 9.44 -14.19 -20.66
N ILE A 210 10.72 -14.30 -20.97
CA ILE A 210 11.53 -13.25 -21.59
C ILE A 210 12.11 -13.83 -22.87
N GLY A 211 11.63 -13.36 -24.03
CA GLY A 211 11.95 -14.00 -25.31
C GLY A 211 11.51 -15.47 -25.31
N SER A 212 12.44 -16.39 -25.60
CA SER A 212 12.21 -17.84 -25.57
C SER A 212 12.50 -18.51 -24.22
N GLU A 213 13.05 -17.78 -23.24
CA GLU A 213 13.41 -18.35 -21.93
C GLU A 213 12.25 -18.15 -20.93
N THR A 214 11.80 -19.25 -20.33
CA THR A 214 10.83 -19.23 -19.23
C THR A 214 11.55 -19.06 -17.91
N PHE A 215 11.04 -18.12 -17.11
CA PHE A 215 11.48 -17.83 -15.77
C PHE A 215 10.33 -17.97 -14.77
N GLU A 216 10.68 -18.13 -13.51
CA GLU A 216 9.75 -18.21 -12.40
C GLU A 216 10.25 -17.39 -11.23
N ILE A 217 9.39 -16.57 -10.64
CA ILE A 217 9.68 -15.91 -9.37
C ILE A 217 9.17 -16.81 -8.25
N ASN A 218 10.09 -17.46 -7.52
CA ASN A 218 9.77 -18.22 -6.33
C ASN A 218 9.63 -17.25 -5.14
N PHE A 219 8.40 -17.10 -4.63
CA PHE A 219 8.11 -16.15 -3.56
C PHE A 219 8.64 -16.58 -2.19
N ARG A 220 8.75 -17.88 -1.95
CA ARG A 220 9.29 -18.40 -0.68
C ARG A 220 10.78 -18.11 -0.56
N GLU A 221 11.51 -18.40 -1.63
CA GLU A 221 12.97 -18.22 -1.68
C GLU A 221 13.40 -16.80 -2.03
N MET A 222 12.46 -15.97 -2.49
CA MET A 222 12.72 -14.62 -3.01
C MET A 222 13.79 -14.68 -4.11
N LYS A 223 13.60 -15.57 -5.09
CA LYS A 223 14.50 -15.80 -6.22
C LYS A 223 13.74 -15.84 -7.54
N GLN A 224 14.37 -15.37 -8.59
CA GLN A 224 14.00 -15.67 -9.97
C GLN A 224 14.84 -16.84 -10.44
N GLU A 225 14.20 -17.87 -10.96
CA GLU A 225 14.84 -19.07 -11.48
C GLU A 225 14.47 -19.23 -12.96
N GLY A 226 15.49 -19.40 -13.80
CA GLY A 226 15.36 -19.89 -15.16
C GLY A 226 16.18 -21.17 -15.31
N GLN A 227 16.26 -21.72 -16.50
CA GLN A 227 16.95 -22.99 -16.74
C GLN A 227 18.43 -22.97 -16.30
N LYS A 228 19.14 -21.86 -16.57
CA LYS A 228 20.57 -21.70 -16.24
C LYS A 228 20.88 -20.58 -15.27
N LYS A 229 19.91 -19.70 -14.98
CA LYS A 229 20.13 -18.45 -14.24
C LYS A 229 19.30 -18.44 -12.97
N LYS A 230 19.94 -18.15 -11.84
CA LYS A 230 19.26 -17.88 -10.56
C LYS A 230 19.64 -16.50 -10.08
N ARG A 231 18.65 -15.68 -9.74
CA ARG A 231 18.83 -14.28 -9.36
C ARG A 231 18.05 -13.98 -8.10
N SER A 232 18.60 -13.14 -7.24
CA SER A 232 17.87 -12.67 -6.05
C SER A 232 16.75 -11.71 -6.46
N VAL A 233 15.61 -11.83 -5.78
CA VAL A 233 14.45 -10.96 -5.96
C VAL A 233 14.17 -10.22 -4.65
N ARG A 234 13.63 -9.01 -4.76
CA ARG A 234 13.31 -8.17 -3.60
C ARG A 234 12.05 -7.37 -3.82
N ARG A 235 11.24 -7.25 -2.77
CA ARG A 235 9.96 -6.55 -2.75
C ARG A 235 10.04 -5.38 -1.78
N ARG A 236 9.91 -4.13 -2.26
CA ARG A 236 9.94 -2.90 -1.45
C ARG A 236 8.70 -2.02 -1.71
N PRO A 237 8.17 -1.31 -0.70
CA PRO A 237 7.09 -0.35 -0.93
C PRO A 237 7.65 0.93 -1.55
N VAL A 238 6.79 1.66 -2.28
CA VAL A 238 7.07 3.04 -2.67
C VAL A 238 6.99 3.92 -1.42
N TYR A 239 8.02 4.73 -1.19
CA TYR A 239 8.03 5.65 -0.07
C TYR A 239 6.91 6.68 -0.20
N ARG A 240 6.11 6.84 0.85
CA ARG A 240 5.10 7.88 0.96
C ARG A 240 5.45 8.76 2.16
N PRO A 241 5.83 10.03 1.96
CA PRO A 241 6.18 10.92 3.05
C PRO A 241 5.04 11.04 4.07
N VAL A 242 5.40 11.17 5.34
CA VAL A 242 4.45 11.59 6.37
C VAL A 242 4.28 13.09 6.21
N GLN A 243 3.07 13.56 5.89
CA GLN A 243 2.75 14.98 5.96
C GLN A 243 2.94 15.41 7.41
N GLN A 244 3.98 16.18 7.69
CA GLN A 244 4.10 16.86 8.98
C GLN A 244 2.96 17.86 9.02
N GLN A 245 2.07 17.74 10.00
CA GLN A 245 1.13 18.83 10.30
C GLN A 245 1.98 20.08 10.49
N ALA A 246 1.80 21.08 9.63
CA ALA A 246 2.40 22.38 9.81
C ALA A 246 1.91 22.88 11.17
N ARG A 247 2.79 22.84 12.18
CA ARG A 247 2.58 23.62 13.40
C ARG A 247 2.55 25.07 12.93
N GLY A 248 1.37 25.68 12.99
CA GLY A 248 1.14 27.07 12.66
C GLY A 248 2.20 27.91 13.36
N SER A 249 3.15 28.42 12.58
CA SER A 249 4.07 29.44 13.05
C SER A 249 3.33 30.75 12.85
N GLN A 250 2.59 31.18 13.86
CA GLN A 250 2.33 32.61 14.04
C GLN A 250 3.70 33.26 14.29
N GLY A 251 4.36 33.62 13.20
CA GLY A 251 5.51 34.52 13.23
C GLY A 251 4.98 35.93 13.45
N ALA A 252 4.91 36.34 14.72
CA ALA A 252 4.75 37.73 15.09
C ALA A 252 5.86 38.54 14.42
N ARG A 253 5.47 39.47 13.55
CA ARG A 253 6.35 40.51 13.03
C ARG A 253 6.84 41.35 14.21
N GLN A 254 8.13 41.30 14.49
CA GLN A 254 8.80 42.39 15.19
C GLN A 254 9.92 42.91 14.28
N ASN A 255 9.71 44.12 13.76
CA ASN A 255 10.72 44.95 13.14
C ASN A 255 11.80 45.29 14.17
N LEU A 256 13.07 45.18 13.79
CA LEU A 256 14.17 45.86 14.47
C LEU A 256 14.91 46.73 13.44
N PRO A 257 15.24 48.00 13.73
CA PRO A 257 15.80 48.91 12.75
C PRO A 257 17.30 48.69 12.57
N LEU A 258 17.76 48.99 11.35
CA LEU A 258 19.16 49.11 10.98
C LEU A 258 19.82 50.26 11.74
N VAL A 259 20.97 49.97 12.35
CA VAL A 259 22.08 50.91 12.57
C VAL A 259 23.35 50.20 12.14
#